data_AF-A0A1V6QZ25-F1
#
_entry.id   AF-A0A1V6QZ25-F1
#
_cell.length_a   1.000
_cell.length_b   1.000
_cell.length_c   1.000
_cell.angle_alpha   90.00
_cell.angle_beta   90.00
_cell.angle_gamma   90.00
#
_symmetry.space_group_name_H-M   'P 1'
#
loop_
_entity.id
_entity.type
_entity.pdbx_description
1 polymer ?
#
loop_
_entity_poly.entity_id
_entity_poly.type
_entity_poly.pdbx_seq_one_letter_code
_entity_poly.pdbx_strand_id
1 'polypeptide(L)'
;MSPPLSTTERTKFGTGPGGCVVYGYPSTGGVLIKEADLLDMLFLSLSRSHESQRSPSVDEEDRFCNRMRRTGAKWWSSREDVLEVWLGAREMTEEEEKVLVFGWPTDGVGVWVLRYECDRQLPKDFGRMSLAMNMEEKIQMMREYGATFVEYVTQVEELRDS
;
A
#
# COMPACT_ATOMS: atom_id res chain seq x y z
N MET A 1 18.34 -12.77 -27.25
CA MET A 1 17.29 -13.05 -26.24
C MET A 1 17.70 -12.36 -24.98
N SER A 2 17.02 -11.26 -24.63
CA SER A 2 17.21 -10.64 -23.32
C SER A 2 16.77 -11.65 -22.25
N PRO A 3 17.50 -11.80 -21.13
CA PRO A 3 17.00 -12.60 -20.03
C PRO A 3 15.64 -12.03 -19.58
N PRO A 4 14.70 -12.86 -19.12
CA PRO A 4 13.45 -12.35 -18.55
C PRO A 4 13.83 -11.35 -17.45
N LEU A 5 13.22 -10.15 -17.50
CA LEU A 5 13.39 -9.13 -16.46
C LEU A 5 13.16 -9.82 -15.12
N SER A 6 14.15 -9.74 -14.24
CA SER A 6 14.06 -10.27 -12.88
C SER A 6 12.85 -9.63 -12.20
N THR A 7 11.71 -10.32 -12.13
CA THR A 7 10.44 -9.81 -11.57
C THR A 7 10.48 -9.74 -10.05
N THR A 8 11.64 -9.45 -9.46
CA THR A 8 11.98 -9.56 -8.04
C THR A 8 12.15 -8.20 -7.36
N GLU A 9 11.93 -7.09 -8.05
CA GLU A 9 12.17 -5.76 -7.48
C GLU A 9 11.20 -5.50 -6.33
N ARG A 10 11.72 -5.07 -5.17
CA ARG A 10 10.94 -4.64 -4.00
C ARG A 10 10.54 -3.18 -4.14
N THR A 11 11.48 -2.32 -4.54
CA THR A 11 11.27 -0.88 -4.65
C THR A 11 11.78 -0.39 -5.99
N LYS A 12 10.99 0.49 -6.62
CA LYS A 12 11.34 1.21 -7.84
C LYS A 12 11.05 2.69 -7.64
N PHE A 13 12.07 3.53 -7.78
CA PHE A 13 11.85 4.97 -7.78
C PHE A 13 11.36 5.41 -9.16
N GLY A 14 10.35 6.28 -9.18
CA GLY A 14 9.72 6.74 -10.40
C GLY A 14 9.39 8.22 -10.36
N THR A 15 8.89 8.72 -11.48
CA THR A 15 8.42 10.11 -11.61
C THR A 15 6.93 10.28 -11.26
N GLY A 16 6.27 9.20 -10.85
CA GLY A 16 4.86 9.19 -10.47
C GLY A 16 4.59 9.74 -9.07
N PRO A 17 3.31 9.83 -8.67
CA PRO A 17 2.93 10.19 -7.31
C PRO A 17 3.59 9.25 -6.27
N GLY A 18 3.91 9.75 -5.08
CA GLY A 18 4.58 8.98 -4.02
C GLY A 18 6.09 8.77 -4.22
N GLY A 19 6.62 8.93 -5.44
CA GLY A 19 8.06 8.86 -5.73
C GLY A 19 8.69 7.46 -5.68
N CYS A 20 8.02 6.47 -5.07
CA CYS A 20 8.43 5.06 -5.05
C CYS A 20 7.23 4.13 -5.19
N VAL A 21 7.36 3.12 -6.06
CA VAL A 21 6.45 1.97 -6.10
C VAL A 21 7.08 0.82 -5.35
N VAL A 22 6.33 0.25 -4.41
CA VAL A 22 6.72 -0.92 -3.62
C VAL A 22 5.96 -2.14 -4.13
N TYR A 23 6.64 -3.29 -4.19
CA TYR A 23 6.07 -4.58 -4.58
C TYR A 23 6.27 -5.64 -3.49
N GLY A 24 5.23 -6.42 -3.25
CA GLY A 24 5.23 -7.62 -2.41
C GLY A 24 4.71 -8.82 -3.19
N TYR A 25 5.31 -9.99 -2.96
CA TYR A 25 5.04 -11.22 -3.70
C TYR A 25 4.55 -12.32 -2.76
N PRO A 26 3.26 -12.32 -2.38
CA PRO A 26 2.74 -13.32 -1.46
C PRO A 26 2.81 -14.72 -2.09
N SER A 27 3.04 -15.74 -1.27
CA SER A 27 3.08 -17.15 -1.67
C SER A 27 1.76 -17.65 -2.27
N THR A 28 0.65 -16.98 -1.93
CA THR A 28 -0.68 -17.22 -2.50
C THR A 28 -0.81 -16.80 -3.97
N GLY A 29 0.21 -16.14 -4.54
CA GLY A 29 0.22 -15.64 -5.90
C GLY A 29 -0.25 -14.20 -6.05
N GLY A 30 -0.12 -13.66 -7.27
CA GLY A 30 -0.33 -12.25 -7.57
C GLY A 30 0.79 -11.35 -7.05
N VAL A 31 0.49 -10.05 -6.94
CA VAL A 31 1.43 -9.02 -6.49
C VAL A 31 0.71 -7.95 -5.69
N LEU A 32 1.26 -7.59 -4.53
CA LEU A 32 0.86 -6.39 -3.80
C LEU A 32 1.60 -5.20 -4.38
N ILE A 33 0.89 -4.10 -4.65
CA ILE A 33 1.47 -2.88 -5.19
C ILE A 33 1.02 -1.68 -4.36
N LYS A 34 1.97 -0.80 -4.06
CA LYS A 34 1.75 0.44 -3.32
C LYS A 34 2.56 1.57 -3.93
N GLU A 35 1.89 2.65 -4.32
CA GLU A 35 2.55 3.96 -4.43
C GLU A 35 2.80 4.45 -3.00
N ALA A 36 4.07 4.42 -2.58
CA ALA A 36 4.45 4.58 -1.19
C ALA A 36 4.88 6.02 -0.91
N ASP A 37 4.29 6.64 0.11
CA ASP A 37 4.78 7.90 0.66
C ASP A 37 5.93 7.70 1.66
N LEU A 38 6.43 8.79 2.26
CA LEU A 38 7.51 8.73 3.24
C LEU A 38 7.16 7.84 4.46
N LEU A 39 5.92 7.88 4.93
CA LEU A 39 5.48 7.10 6.09
C LEU A 39 5.34 5.63 5.74
N ASP A 40 4.87 5.29 4.54
CA ASP A 40 4.83 3.91 4.06
C ASP A 40 6.25 3.32 4.01
N MET A 41 7.23 4.07 3.50
CA MET A 41 8.63 3.63 3.45
C MET A 41 9.21 3.40 4.85
N LEU A 42 8.91 4.28 5.81
CA LEU A 42 9.34 4.12 7.21
C LEU A 42 8.65 2.92 7.88
N PHE A 43 7.33 2.78 7.70
CA PHE A 43 6.54 1.69 8.26
C PHE A 43 7.02 0.32 7.75
N LEU A 44 7.39 0.24 6.47
CA LEU A 44 7.90 -0.97 5.84
C LEU A 44 9.40 -1.20 6.05
N SER A 45 10.09 -0.28 6.74
CA SER A 45 11.53 -0.31 6.97
C SER A 45 12.34 -0.38 5.67
N LEU A 46 11.93 0.39 4.65
CA LEU A 46 12.53 0.42 3.33
C LEU A 46 13.52 1.58 3.17
N SER A 47 14.51 1.38 2.29
CA SER A 47 15.45 2.43 1.90
C SER A 47 14.76 3.52 1.09
N ARG A 48 15.02 4.78 1.42
CA ARG A 48 14.48 5.96 0.73
C ARG A 48 15.41 6.49 -0.38
N SER A 49 16.59 5.90 -0.54
CA SER A 49 17.61 6.39 -1.47
C SER A 49 18.08 5.35 -2.48
N HIS A 50 17.85 4.06 -2.23
CA HIS A 50 18.30 2.98 -3.10
C HIS A 50 17.21 1.93 -3.30
N GLU A 51 17.12 1.42 -4.52
CA GLU A 51 16.22 0.31 -4.86
C GLU A 51 16.65 -0.96 -4.12
N SER A 52 15.70 -1.84 -3.89
CA SER A 52 15.89 -3.10 -3.19
C SER A 52 15.19 -4.23 -3.93
N GLN A 53 15.59 -5.46 -3.62
CA GLN A 53 15.02 -6.68 -4.18
C GLN A 53 14.20 -7.40 -3.10
N ARG A 54 13.24 -8.23 -3.53
CA ARG A 54 12.46 -9.09 -2.66
C ARG A 54 13.34 -10.07 -1.90
N SER A 55 12.85 -10.60 -0.78
CA SER A 55 13.57 -11.67 -0.10
C SER A 55 13.55 -12.96 -0.93
N PRO A 56 14.65 -13.74 -0.99
CA PRO A 56 14.61 -15.09 -1.54
C PRO A 56 13.85 -16.07 -0.64
N SER A 57 13.64 -15.73 0.64
CA SER A 57 12.88 -16.55 1.58
C SER A 57 11.40 -16.25 1.47
N VAL A 58 10.61 -17.28 1.15
CA VAL A 58 9.14 -17.18 1.02
C VAL A 58 8.52 -16.69 2.33
N ASP A 59 8.97 -17.19 3.48
CA ASP A 59 8.40 -16.80 4.78
C ASP A 59 8.70 -15.34 5.13
N GLU A 60 9.90 -14.85 4.80
CA GLU A 60 10.24 -13.44 5.00
C GLU A 60 9.45 -12.53 4.08
N GLU A 61 9.24 -12.99 2.85
CA GLU A 61 8.47 -12.29 1.84
C GLU A 61 6.99 -12.19 2.22
N ASP A 62 6.38 -13.27 2.69
CA ASP A 62 5.01 -13.27 3.20
C ASP A 62 4.86 -12.34 4.40
N ARG A 63 5.81 -12.39 5.36
CA ARG A 63 5.82 -11.42 6.47
C ARG A 63 5.91 -9.97 6.00
N PHE A 64 6.63 -9.71 4.91
CA PHE A 64 6.68 -8.37 4.31
C PHE A 64 5.35 -8.00 3.67
N CYS A 65 4.75 -8.89 2.88
CA CYS A 65 3.42 -8.70 2.28
C CYS A 65 2.35 -8.39 3.32
N ASN A 66 2.39 -9.05 4.48
CA ASN A 66 1.45 -8.83 5.57
C ASN A 66 1.60 -7.43 6.19
N ARG A 67 2.83 -6.90 6.25
CA ARG A 67 3.05 -5.49 6.62
C ARG A 67 2.61 -4.54 5.51
N MET A 68 2.78 -4.92 4.26
CA MET A 68 2.39 -4.12 3.10
C MET A 68 0.88 -3.94 3.00
N ARG A 69 0.08 -4.97 3.31
CA ARG A 69 -1.40 -4.83 3.41
C ARG A 69 -1.82 -3.76 4.42
N ARG A 70 -1.08 -3.62 5.51
CA ARG A 70 -1.31 -2.60 6.55
C ARG A 70 -1.01 -1.16 6.11
N THR A 71 -0.48 -0.94 4.91
CA THR A 71 -0.35 0.40 4.31
C THR A 71 -1.46 0.70 3.28
N GLY A 72 -2.41 -0.22 3.09
CA GLY A 72 -3.44 -0.10 2.05
C GLY A 72 -2.91 -0.46 0.66
N ALA A 73 -1.87 -1.29 0.59
CA ALA A 73 -1.42 -1.85 -0.68
C ALA A 73 -2.50 -2.70 -1.32
N LYS A 74 -2.62 -2.60 -2.65
CA LYS A 74 -3.64 -3.33 -3.42
C LYS A 74 -3.05 -4.61 -3.97
N TRP A 75 -3.82 -5.69 -3.94
CA TRP A 75 -3.47 -6.94 -4.60
C TRP A 75 -3.90 -6.89 -6.06
N TRP A 76 -3.04 -7.42 -6.92
CA TRP A 76 -3.24 -7.53 -8.35
C TRP A 76 -2.87 -8.91 -8.82
N SER A 77 -3.49 -9.37 -9.91
CA SER A 77 -3.23 -10.71 -10.45
C SER A 77 -1.81 -10.83 -11.02
N SER A 78 -1.26 -9.75 -11.57
CA SER A 78 0.11 -9.64 -12.05
C SER A 78 0.55 -8.17 -12.17
N ARG A 79 1.81 -7.92 -12.56
CA ARG A 79 2.28 -6.56 -12.88
C ARG A 79 1.71 -6.08 -14.21
N GLU A 80 1.51 -6.99 -15.15
CA GLU A 80 0.93 -6.73 -16.46
C GLU A 80 -0.53 -6.26 -16.32
N ASP A 81 -1.29 -6.87 -15.42
CA ASP A 81 -2.67 -6.50 -15.10
C ASP A 81 -2.81 -5.03 -14.66
N VAL A 82 -1.88 -4.57 -13.81
CA VAL A 82 -1.81 -3.17 -13.37
C VAL A 82 -1.46 -2.25 -14.51
N LEU A 83 -0.53 -2.68 -15.38
CA LEU A 83 -0.13 -1.90 -16.54
C LEU A 83 -1.29 -1.76 -17.53
N GLU A 84 -2.08 -2.80 -17.75
CA GLU A 84 -3.29 -2.75 -18.57
C GLU A 84 -4.29 -1.73 -18.04
N VAL A 85 -4.49 -1.67 -16.71
CA VAL A 85 -5.32 -0.65 -16.07
C VAL A 85 -4.75 0.75 -16.27
N TRP A 86 -3.46 0.95 -15.99
CA TRP A 86 -2.82 2.28 -16.11
C TRP A 86 -2.79 2.79 -17.55
N LEU A 87 -2.72 1.91 -18.54
CA LEU A 87 -2.80 2.25 -19.96
C LEU A 87 -4.25 2.41 -20.46
N GLY A 88 -5.25 2.18 -19.60
CA GLY A 88 -6.67 2.24 -19.97
C GLY A 88 -7.12 1.11 -20.89
N ALA A 89 -6.35 0.02 -20.97
CA ALA A 89 -6.71 -1.18 -21.72
C ALA A 89 -7.72 -2.06 -20.96
N ARG A 90 -7.81 -1.89 -19.63
CA ARG A 90 -8.76 -2.56 -18.74
C ARG A 90 -9.32 -1.57 -17.72
N GLU A 91 -10.61 -1.71 -17.37
CA GLU A 91 -11.20 -0.99 -16.23
C GLU A 91 -10.90 -1.69 -14.91
N MET A 92 -10.73 -0.92 -13.84
CA MET A 92 -10.58 -1.46 -12.49
C MET A 92 -11.88 -2.15 -12.05
N THR A 93 -11.75 -3.22 -11.29
CA THR A 93 -12.88 -3.80 -10.55
C THR A 93 -13.27 -2.89 -9.37
N GLU A 94 -14.49 -3.01 -8.87
CA GLU A 94 -14.94 -2.25 -7.69
C GLU A 94 -14.01 -2.43 -6.48
N GLU A 95 -13.42 -3.62 -6.29
CA GLU A 95 -12.47 -3.87 -5.21
C GLU A 95 -11.12 -3.18 -5.45
N GLU A 96 -10.63 -3.18 -6.69
CA GLU A 96 -9.40 -2.49 -7.05
C GLU A 96 -9.56 -0.98 -6.94
N GLU A 97 -10.76 -0.41 -7.19
CA GLU A 97 -11.01 1.02 -7.10
C GLU A 97 -10.92 1.54 -5.66
N LYS A 98 -11.33 0.73 -4.67
CA LYS A 98 -11.36 1.12 -3.26
C LYS A 98 -10.06 1.75 -2.79
N VAL A 99 -10.18 2.83 -2.01
CA VAL A 99 -9.04 3.48 -1.38
C VAL A 99 -9.12 3.22 0.13
N LEU A 100 -8.14 2.48 0.61
CA LEU A 100 -7.99 2.13 2.02
C LEU A 100 -6.74 2.81 2.58
N VAL A 101 -6.91 3.48 3.71
CA VAL A 101 -5.81 4.14 4.41
C VAL A 101 -5.88 3.74 5.88
N PHE A 102 -4.73 3.27 6.38
CA PHE A 102 -4.59 2.86 7.76
C PHE A 102 -3.67 3.82 8.51
N GLY A 103 -4.06 4.13 9.75
CA GLY A 103 -3.26 4.88 10.71
C GLY A 103 -3.07 4.03 11.96
N TRP A 104 -1.81 3.77 12.32
CA TRP A 104 -1.44 2.87 13.41
C TRP A 104 -0.95 3.68 14.63
N PRO A 105 -1.76 3.79 15.70
CA PRO A 105 -1.37 4.55 16.89
C PRO A 105 -0.03 4.07 17.47
N THR A 106 0.77 5.00 17.97
CA THR A 106 2.09 4.71 18.56
C THR A 106 2.02 3.94 19.88
N ASP A 107 0.87 4.00 20.56
CA ASP A 107 0.58 3.16 21.73
C ASP A 107 0.29 1.69 21.38
N GLY A 108 0.15 1.38 20.09
CA GLY A 108 -0.11 0.04 19.56
C GLY A 108 -1.56 -0.44 19.74
N VAL A 109 -2.47 0.43 20.18
CA VAL A 109 -3.86 0.07 20.45
C VAL A 109 -4.74 0.41 19.25
N GLY A 110 -5.31 -0.63 18.64
CA GLY A 110 -6.24 -0.49 17.52
C GLY A 110 -5.64 0.11 16.25
N VAL A 111 -6.52 0.57 15.39
CA VAL A 111 -6.18 1.13 14.07
C VAL A 111 -7.26 2.10 13.61
N TRP A 112 -6.83 3.20 13.00
CA TRP A 112 -7.71 4.12 12.29
C TRP A 112 -7.82 3.68 10.84
N VAL A 113 -9.04 3.62 10.32
CA VAL A 113 -9.32 3.19 8.96
C VAL A 113 -10.16 4.23 8.24
N LEU A 114 -9.67 4.64 7.07
CA LEU A 114 -10.39 5.50 6.14
C LEU A 114 -10.71 4.68 4.88
N ARG A 115 -11.94 4.82 4.40
CA ARG A 115 -12.50 4.01 3.31
C ARG A 115 -13.16 4.92 2.29
N TYR A 116 -12.83 4.70 1.03
CA TYR A 116 -13.54 5.26 -0.11
C TYR A 116 -13.77 4.17 -1.14
N GLU A 117 -14.87 4.24 -1.87
CA GLU A 117 -15.21 3.27 -2.91
C GLU A 117 -14.33 3.44 -4.15
N CYS A 118 -13.91 4.67 -4.45
CA CYS A 118 -12.99 4.98 -5.54
C CYS A 118 -12.24 6.30 -5.32
N ASP A 119 -11.25 6.56 -6.16
CA ASP A 119 -10.44 7.79 -6.14
C ASP A 119 -11.27 9.07 -6.37
N ARG A 120 -12.39 8.99 -7.09
CA ARG A 120 -13.31 10.11 -7.35
C ARG A 120 -14.00 10.64 -6.09
N GLN A 121 -14.07 9.84 -5.03
CA GLN A 121 -14.64 10.24 -3.74
C GLN A 121 -13.63 10.96 -2.84
N LEU A 122 -12.34 10.99 -3.23
CA LEU A 122 -11.31 11.62 -2.42
C LEU A 122 -11.52 13.15 -2.35
N PRO A 123 -11.42 13.75 -1.16
CA PRO A 123 -11.40 15.20 -1.00
C PRO A 123 -10.32 15.85 -1.87
N LYS A 124 -10.58 17.06 -2.39
CA LYS A 124 -9.63 17.75 -3.30
C LYS A 124 -8.25 17.98 -2.68
N ASP A 125 -8.18 18.08 -1.36
CA ASP A 125 -6.94 18.33 -0.61
C ASP A 125 -6.27 17.04 -0.11
N PHE A 126 -6.81 15.85 -0.41
CA PHE A 126 -6.40 14.56 0.17
C PHE A 126 -4.89 14.27 0.07
N GLY A 127 -4.23 14.78 -0.96
CA GLY A 127 -2.78 14.69 -1.14
C GLY A 127 -1.97 15.20 0.05
N ARG A 128 -2.52 16.09 0.90
CA ARG A 128 -1.85 16.57 2.12
C ARG A 128 -1.49 15.44 3.09
N MET A 129 -2.21 14.32 3.10
CA MET A 129 -1.86 13.18 3.96
C MET A 129 -0.45 12.63 3.70
N SER A 130 0.03 12.70 2.46
CA SER A 130 1.38 12.26 2.10
C SER A 130 2.48 13.14 2.72
N LEU A 131 2.12 14.30 3.26
CA LEU A 131 3.01 15.27 3.90
C LEU A 131 3.12 15.06 5.43
N ALA A 132 2.33 14.14 6.01
CA ALA A 132 2.41 13.86 7.44
C ALA A 132 3.82 13.37 7.81
N MET A 133 4.41 13.94 8.87
CA MET A 133 5.77 13.63 9.31
C MET A 133 5.83 12.35 10.14
N ASN A 134 4.71 11.95 10.75
CA ASN A 134 4.60 10.76 11.58
C ASN A 134 3.18 10.19 11.58
N MET A 135 3.01 9.02 12.18
CA MET A 135 1.73 8.31 12.18
C MET A 135 0.63 9.02 12.99
N GLU A 136 0.97 9.74 14.06
CA GLU A 136 0.00 10.49 14.85
C GLU A 136 -0.56 11.68 14.07
N GLU A 137 0.31 12.41 13.36
CA GLU A 137 -0.11 13.46 12.45
C GLU A 137 -0.99 12.90 11.32
N LYS A 138 -0.60 11.77 10.72
CA LYS A 138 -1.43 11.08 9.71
C LYS A 138 -2.80 10.71 10.28
N ILE A 139 -2.87 10.16 11.50
CA ILE A 139 -4.12 9.82 12.18
C ILE A 139 -4.98 11.07 12.42
N GLN A 140 -4.39 12.18 12.87
CA GLN A 140 -5.12 13.43 13.06
C GLN A 140 -5.75 13.91 11.74
N MET A 141 -5.01 13.87 10.64
CA MET A 141 -5.51 14.24 9.30
C MET A 141 -6.59 13.26 8.82
N MET A 142 -6.42 11.96 9.05
CA MET A 142 -7.42 10.93 8.73
C MET A 142 -8.75 11.18 9.45
N ARG A 143 -8.73 11.66 10.71
CA ARG A 143 -9.95 12.01 11.45
C ARG A 143 -10.73 13.13 10.78
N GLU A 144 -10.05 14.13 10.23
CA GLU A 144 -10.69 15.22 9.47
C GLU A 144 -11.44 14.71 8.23
N TYR A 145 -11.02 13.56 7.71
CA TYR A 145 -11.63 12.88 6.57
C TYR A 145 -12.68 11.82 6.94
N GLY A 146 -13.03 11.70 8.22
CA GLY A 146 -14.06 10.76 8.67
C GLY A 146 -13.54 9.34 8.92
N ALA A 147 -12.24 9.18 9.20
CA ALA A 147 -11.70 7.88 9.58
C ALA A 147 -12.38 7.34 10.85
N THR A 148 -12.50 6.02 10.89
CA THR A 148 -13.12 5.26 11.98
C THR A 148 -12.07 4.52 12.78
N PHE A 149 -12.21 4.51 14.10
CA PHE A 149 -11.32 3.75 14.98
C PHE A 149 -11.85 2.32 15.17
N VAL A 150 -10.96 1.34 15.07
CA VAL A 150 -11.23 -0.07 15.34
C VAL A 150 -10.25 -0.55 16.40
N GLU A 151 -10.77 -1.00 17.54
CA GLU A 151 -9.94 -1.40 18.70
C GLU A 151 -9.16 -2.69 18.43
N TYR A 152 -9.77 -3.66 17.77
CA TYR A 152 -9.16 -4.95 17.48
C TYR A 152 -8.87 -5.08 15.99
N VAL A 153 -7.60 -5.23 15.61
CA VAL A 153 -7.16 -5.36 14.21
C VAL A 153 -7.87 -6.52 13.49
N THR A 154 -8.19 -7.60 14.21
CA THR A 154 -8.94 -8.75 13.68
C THR A 154 -10.36 -8.40 13.22
N GLN A 155 -10.91 -7.29 13.68
CA GLN A 155 -12.23 -6.80 13.25
C GLN A 155 -12.15 -6.02 11.93
N VAL A 156 -10.98 -5.55 11.51
CA VAL A 156 -10.77 -4.88 10.22
C VAL A 156 -10.86 -5.92 9.10
N GLU A 157 -11.97 -5.92 8.38
CA GLU A 157 -12.29 -6.90 7.35
C GLU A 157 -11.21 -6.98 6.28
N GLU A 158 -10.66 -5.83 5.90
CA GLU A 158 -9.64 -5.68 4.87
C GLU A 158 -8.27 -6.26 5.26
N LEU A 159 -8.09 -6.61 6.55
CA LEU A 159 -6.86 -7.18 7.07
C LEU A 159 -7.02 -8.63 7.55
N ARG A 160 -8.20 -9.25 7.43
CA ARG A 160 -8.46 -10.60 7.96
C ARG A 160 -7.65 -11.71 7.26
N ASP A 161 -7.30 -11.51 6.00
CA ASP A 161 -6.49 -12.44 5.19
C ASP A 161 -5.02 -11.99 5.08
N SER A 162 -4.57 -11.12 6.00
CA SER A 162 -3.19 -10.64 6.08
C SER A 162 -2.31 -11.54 6.92
#